data_AF-A0A497PN69-F1
#
_entry.id   AF-A0A497PN69-F1
#
_cell.length_a   1.000
_cell.length_b   1.000
_cell.length_c   1.000
_cell.angle_alpha   90.00
_cell.angle_beta   90.00
_cell.angle_gamma   90.00
#
_symmetry.space_group_name_H-M   'P 1'
#
loop_
_entity.id
_entity.type
_entity.pdbx_description
1 polymer ?
#
loop_
_entity_poly.entity_id
_entity_poly.type
_entity_poly.pdbx_seq_one_letter_code
_entity_poly.pdbx_strand_id
1 'polypeptide(L)'
;MKLVKLRDINLVFSNIPFEDYPEWDGSTTYNKGDRVILTSEKPVKIFESLVDSNTNNYPPDTCWNELESNYPEWDRKTSYSAGDRVKVSYEKDGITPLDIPQAFEAVSSNSGVYPPEDDGTNWVSLDKWKDLGATNRWKMFDGKVLTQTVNSDTIEVVVDFSYCSSFALFNLYTDSINWELYDGDYQNGDLVKSGQITNLQEEVKDWYEYFYSEIVLKQDVFVDGLPALSNSQLRLLINPAGDSA
;
A
#
# COMPACT_ATOMS: atom_id res chain seq x y z
N MET A 1 -3.86 17.98 31.82
CA MET A 1 -3.53 16.59 31.44
C MET A 1 -3.58 16.51 29.93
N LYS A 2 -2.48 16.12 29.27
CA LYS A 2 -2.46 15.91 27.82
C LYS A 2 -1.86 14.53 27.56
N LEU A 3 -2.63 13.71 26.87
CA LEU A 3 -2.27 12.39 26.40
C LEU A 3 -1.26 12.53 25.25
N VAL A 4 -0.22 11.69 25.22
CA VAL A 4 0.82 11.72 24.19
C VAL A 4 0.49 10.76 23.05
N LYS A 5 0.87 11.26 21.87
CA LYS A 5 0.71 10.81 20.49
C LYS A 5 1.25 9.38 20.26
N LEU A 6 0.48 8.57 19.53
CA LEU A 6 1.04 7.47 18.73
C LEU A 6 2.04 8.08 17.74
N ARG A 7 3.22 7.46 17.55
CA ARG A 7 4.16 7.94 16.52
C ARG A 7 3.54 7.73 15.15
N ASP A 8 3.83 8.65 14.24
CA ASP A 8 3.43 8.52 12.84
C ASP A 8 4.18 7.33 12.23
N ILE A 9 3.51 6.55 11.39
CA ILE A 9 4.14 5.40 10.72
C ILE A 9 5.03 5.94 9.61
N ASN A 10 6.33 5.64 9.68
CA ASN A 10 7.28 6.00 8.64
C ASN A 10 7.63 4.76 7.81
N LEU A 11 7.15 4.72 6.57
CA LEU A 11 7.42 3.65 5.62
C LEU A 11 8.84 3.81 5.05
N VAL A 12 9.72 2.86 5.35
CA VAL A 12 11.08 2.80 4.81
C VAL A 12 11.10 2.12 3.45
N PHE A 13 10.37 1.01 3.30
CA PHE A 13 10.32 0.23 2.08
C PHE A 13 8.96 -0.47 1.93
N SER A 14 8.49 -0.60 0.69
CA SER A 14 7.43 -1.53 0.33
C SER A 14 7.68 -2.07 -1.07
N ASN A 15 7.49 -3.37 -1.26
CA ASN A 15 7.50 -3.98 -2.59
C ASN A 15 6.20 -3.74 -3.36
N ILE A 16 5.15 -3.23 -2.71
CA ILE A 16 3.91 -2.87 -3.38
C ILE A 16 4.17 -1.64 -4.22
N PRO A 17 3.91 -1.67 -5.53
CA PRO A 17 4.04 -0.48 -6.36
C PRO A 17 3.13 0.65 -5.86
N PHE A 18 3.47 1.90 -6.19
CA PHE A 18 2.65 3.03 -5.78
C PHE A 18 1.24 2.98 -6.41
N GLU A 19 1.11 2.24 -7.52
CA GLU A 19 -0.09 2.02 -8.31
C GLU A 19 -0.32 0.52 -8.56
N ASP A 20 -1.58 0.09 -8.69
CA ASP A 20 -1.97 -1.31 -8.88
C ASP A 20 -1.93 -1.73 -10.36
N TYR A 21 -0.80 -2.26 -10.82
CA TYR A 21 -0.72 -3.02 -12.07
C TYR A 21 0.20 -4.23 -11.88
N PRO A 22 -0.10 -5.39 -12.50
CA PRO A 22 0.78 -6.56 -12.45
C PRO A 22 2.15 -6.23 -13.07
N GLU A 23 3.23 -6.78 -12.51
CA GLU A 23 4.54 -6.70 -13.14
C GLU A 23 4.46 -7.34 -14.53
N TRP A 24 5.11 -6.72 -15.52
CA TRP A 24 5.15 -7.33 -16.86
C TRP A 24 5.77 -8.72 -16.79
N ASP A 25 5.01 -9.70 -17.28
CA ASP A 25 5.45 -11.06 -17.52
C ASP A 25 5.36 -11.38 -19.02
N GLY A 26 6.46 -11.84 -19.61
CA GLY A 26 6.55 -12.23 -21.01
C GLY A 26 5.77 -13.51 -21.36
N SER A 27 5.38 -14.30 -20.37
CA SER A 27 4.53 -15.48 -20.56
C SER A 27 3.03 -15.15 -20.64
N THR A 28 2.64 -13.98 -20.16
CA THR A 28 1.27 -13.50 -20.14
C THR A 28 0.89 -12.84 -21.47
N THR A 29 -0.37 -13.01 -21.88
CA THR A 29 -0.92 -12.40 -23.09
C THR A 29 -1.83 -11.24 -22.70
N TYR A 30 -1.47 -10.02 -23.10
CA TYR A 30 -2.19 -8.80 -22.78
C TYR A 30 -3.10 -8.38 -23.94
N ASN A 31 -4.38 -8.12 -23.68
CA ASN A 31 -5.28 -7.53 -24.64
C ASN A 31 -5.06 -6.01 -24.75
N LYS A 32 -5.64 -5.39 -25.78
CA LYS A 32 -5.55 -3.94 -25.93
C LYS A 32 -6.20 -3.26 -24.73
N GLY A 33 -5.47 -2.33 -24.11
CA GLY A 33 -5.89 -1.61 -22.91
C GLY A 33 -5.46 -2.25 -21.59
N ASP A 34 -4.91 -3.46 -21.61
CA ASP A 34 -4.33 -4.08 -20.41
C ASP A 34 -3.07 -3.30 -19.98
N ARG A 35 -2.82 -3.25 -18.66
CA ARG A 35 -1.77 -2.44 -18.08
C ARG A 35 -0.81 -3.26 -17.24
N VAL A 36 0.47 -2.93 -17.35
CA VAL A 36 1.57 -3.57 -16.62
C VAL A 36 2.47 -2.52 -15.99
N ILE A 37 3.24 -2.94 -14.98
CA ILE A 37 4.29 -2.13 -14.36
C ILE A 37 5.67 -2.73 -14.62
N LEU A 38 6.68 -1.88 -14.73
CA LEU A 38 8.09 -2.28 -14.72
C LEU A 38 8.76 -1.75 -13.45
N THR A 39 8.84 -2.58 -12.41
CA THR A 39 9.47 -2.19 -11.13
C THR A 39 11.01 -2.11 -11.22
N SER A 40 11.60 -2.73 -12.24
CA SER A 40 13.03 -2.69 -12.57
C SER A 40 13.51 -1.30 -13.03
N GLU A 41 12.63 -0.49 -13.64
CA GLU A 41 12.92 0.87 -14.10
C GLU A 41 12.90 1.88 -12.93
N LYS A 42 13.74 2.92 -13.01
CA LYS A 42 13.79 4.04 -12.06
C LYS A 42 13.74 5.38 -12.83
N PRO A 43 12.65 6.17 -12.71
CA PRO A 43 11.43 5.91 -11.93
C PRO A 43 10.64 4.70 -12.46
N VAL A 44 9.82 4.08 -11.61
CA VAL A 44 8.94 2.96 -11.99
C VAL A 44 7.96 3.43 -13.07
N LYS A 45 7.86 2.66 -14.16
CA LYS A 45 7.05 2.99 -15.34
C LYS A 45 5.85 2.08 -15.48
N ILE A 46 4.77 2.62 -16.03
CA ILE A 46 3.52 1.90 -16.29
C ILE A 46 3.30 1.90 -17.80
N PHE A 47 2.80 0.80 -18.33
CA PHE A 47 2.55 0.67 -19.76
C PHE A 47 1.16 0.13 -20.02
N GLU A 48 0.48 0.65 -21.04
CA GLU A 48 -0.78 0.14 -21.56
C GLU A 48 -0.55 -0.53 -22.91
N SER A 49 -1.07 -1.75 -23.09
CA SER A 49 -0.95 -2.48 -24.34
C SER A 49 -1.78 -1.80 -25.42
N LEU A 50 -1.15 -1.49 -26.56
CA LEU A 50 -1.80 -0.85 -27.72
C LEU A 50 -2.49 -1.85 -28.65
N VAL A 51 -2.25 -3.16 -28.44
CA VAL A 51 -2.70 -4.24 -29.33
C VAL A 51 -3.31 -5.39 -28.54
N ASP A 52 -4.23 -6.12 -29.16
CA ASP A 52 -4.73 -7.38 -28.63
C ASP A 52 -3.67 -8.48 -28.79
N SER A 53 -3.74 -9.50 -27.94
CA SER A 53 -2.82 -10.63 -27.95
C SER A 53 -1.34 -10.23 -27.90
N ASN A 54 -1.01 -9.22 -27.11
CA ASN A 54 0.34 -8.76 -26.86
C ASN A 54 1.07 -9.73 -25.92
N THR A 55 1.72 -10.74 -26.48
CA THR A 55 2.49 -11.75 -25.73
C THR A 55 3.97 -11.56 -26.00
N ASN A 56 4.79 -11.60 -24.94
CA ASN A 56 6.26 -11.58 -25.03
C ASN A 56 6.87 -10.35 -25.76
N ASN A 57 6.13 -9.23 -25.87
CA ASN A 57 6.73 -7.96 -26.26
C ASN A 57 7.01 -7.15 -25.00
N TYR A 58 8.26 -6.74 -24.82
CA TYR A 58 8.73 -6.05 -23.60
C TYR A 58 8.50 -4.54 -23.73
N PRO A 59 7.87 -3.85 -22.77
CA PRO A 59 7.82 -2.39 -22.79
C PRO A 59 9.24 -1.80 -22.63
N PRO A 60 9.69 -0.83 -23.46
CA PRO A 60 8.88 0.12 -24.23
C PRO A 60 8.85 -0.17 -25.75
N ASP A 61 8.63 -1.41 -26.18
CA ASP A 61 8.34 -1.69 -27.60
C ASP A 61 7.12 -0.89 -28.09
N THR A 62 7.02 -0.66 -29.40
CA THR A 62 5.98 0.21 -30.01
C THR A 62 4.53 -0.26 -29.83
N CYS A 63 4.34 -1.49 -29.34
CA CYS A 63 3.04 -2.04 -28.96
C CYS A 63 2.61 -1.69 -27.54
N TRP A 64 3.41 -0.88 -26.83
CA TRP A 64 3.12 -0.35 -25.50
C TRP A 64 3.06 1.18 -25.54
N ASN A 65 2.07 1.75 -24.86
CA ASN A 65 2.02 3.16 -24.55
C ASN A 65 2.59 3.35 -23.15
N GLU A 66 3.70 4.07 -23.01
CA GLU A 66 4.18 4.50 -21.69
C GLU A 66 3.13 5.43 -21.10
N LEU A 67 2.45 4.95 -20.06
CA LEU A 67 1.59 5.79 -19.25
C LEU A 67 2.46 6.52 -18.25
N GLU A 68 2.18 7.80 -18.06
CA GLU A 68 2.77 8.52 -16.94
C GLU A 68 2.41 7.77 -15.65
N SER A 69 3.45 7.34 -14.95
CA SER A 69 3.36 6.71 -13.66
C SER A 69 2.69 7.69 -12.69
N ASN A 70 1.57 7.25 -12.13
CA ASN A 70 0.74 7.91 -11.14
C ASN A 70 -0.22 8.97 -11.68
N TYR A 71 -1.33 9.14 -10.95
CA TYR A 71 -2.00 10.43 -10.94
C TYR A 71 -0.92 11.51 -10.72
N PRO A 72 -0.88 12.58 -11.53
CA PRO A 72 0.09 13.64 -11.33
C PRO A 72 -0.04 14.16 -9.89
N GLU A 73 1.10 14.49 -9.29
CA GLU A 73 1.08 15.25 -8.04
C GLU A 73 0.24 16.50 -8.27
N TRP A 74 -0.66 16.79 -7.34
CA TRP A 74 -1.47 17.99 -7.44
C TRP A 74 -0.56 19.21 -7.61
N ASP A 75 -0.84 20.01 -8.63
CA ASP A 75 -0.10 21.23 -8.93
C ASP A 75 -1.06 22.40 -8.89
N ARG A 76 -0.74 23.36 -8.02
CA ARG A 76 -1.46 24.62 -7.87
C ARG A 76 -1.62 25.39 -9.18
N LYS A 77 -0.70 25.22 -10.14
CA LYS A 77 -0.72 25.92 -11.44
C LYS A 77 -1.51 25.19 -12.52
N THR A 78 -1.91 23.94 -12.27
CA THR A 78 -2.66 23.14 -13.22
C THR A 78 -4.15 23.48 -13.14
N SER A 79 -4.83 23.41 -14.29
CA SER A 79 -6.29 23.50 -14.38
C SER A 79 -6.82 22.09 -14.60
N TYR A 80 -7.74 21.67 -13.74
CA TYR A 80 -8.35 20.36 -13.75
C TYR A 80 -9.77 20.45 -14.29
N SER A 81 -10.16 19.47 -15.10
CA SER A 81 -11.52 19.22 -15.57
C SER A 81 -12.19 18.17 -14.71
N ALA A 82 -13.53 18.11 -14.72
CA ALA A 82 -14.25 17.04 -14.04
C ALA A 82 -13.80 15.66 -14.57
N GLY A 83 -13.48 14.75 -13.66
CA GLY A 83 -12.92 13.42 -13.93
C GLY A 83 -11.40 13.34 -13.87
N ASP A 84 -10.68 14.47 -13.87
CA ASP A 84 -9.22 14.46 -13.73
C ASP A 84 -8.83 13.94 -12.35
N ARG A 85 -7.72 13.18 -12.28
CA ARG A 85 -7.28 12.57 -11.03
C ARG A 85 -5.87 13.01 -10.67
N VAL A 86 -5.65 13.25 -9.39
CA VAL A 86 -4.38 13.69 -8.82
C VAL A 86 -4.06 12.86 -7.60
N LYS A 87 -2.77 12.75 -7.29
CA LYS A 87 -2.32 12.34 -5.96
C LYS A 87 -1.88 13.57 -5.18
N VAL A 88 -1.98 13.49 -3.87
CA VAL A 88 -1.53 14.51 -2.95
C VAL A 88 -0.62 13.84 -1.94
N SER A 89 0.66 14.19 -2.00
CA SER A 89 1.73 13.66 -1.17
C SER A 89 2.29 14.72 -0.23
N TYR A 90 1.92 15.98 -0.42
CA TYR A 90 2.39 17.12 0.37
C TYR A 90 1.23 17.99 0.77
N GLU A 91 1.35 18.64 1.94
CA GLU A 91 0.47 19.70 2.38
C GLU A 91 0.36 20.84 1.36
N LYS A 92 -0.60 21.76 1.55
CA LYS A 92 -0.85 22.92 0.68
C LYS A 92 0.37 23.81 0.44
N ASP A 93 1.39 23.73 1.29
CA ASP A 93 2.67 24.42 1.12
C ASP A 93 3.56 23.81 0.01
N GLY A 94 3.26 22.60 -0.45
CA GLY A 94 3.99 21.84 -1.47
C GLY A 94 5.36 21.34 -1.00
N ILE A 95 5.62 21.35 0.31
CA ILE A 95 6.93 21.05 0.89
C ILE A 95 6.81 20.03 2.02
N THR A 96 5.80 20.16 2.88
CA THR A 96 5.60 19.26 4.02
C THR A 96 4.95 17.97 3.53
N PRO A 97 5.60 16.79 3.61
CA PRO A 97 4.99 15.54 3.19
C PRO A 97 3.80 15.18 4.07
N LEU A 98 2.75 14.64 3.46
CA LEU A 98 1.69 13.96 4.18
C LEU A 98 2.20 12.60 4.69
N ASP A 99 1.75 12.20 5.88
CA ASP A 99 2.05 10.86 6.42
C ASP A 99 1.56 9.76 5.48
N ILE A 100 0.45 10.01 4.77
CA ILE A 100 -0.22 9.06 3.90
C ILE A 100 -0.70 9.78 2.64
N PRO A 101 -0.10 9.51 1.47
CA PRO A 101 -0.56 10.06 0.21
C PRO A 101 -1.98 9.61 -0.12
N GLN A 102 -2.78 10.54 -0.64
CA GLN A 102 -4.18 10.30 -0.99
C GLN A 102 -4.45 10.63 -2.46
N ALA A 103 -5.42 9.94 -3.05
CA ALA A 103 -5.88 10.16 -4.41
C ALA A 103 -7.21 10.91 -4.44
N PHE A 104 -7.36 11.82 -5.40
CA PHE A 104 -8.57 12.62 -5.57
C PHE A 104 -9.01 12.65 -7.03
N GLU A 105 -10.32 12.74 -7.24
CA GLU A 105 -10.94 12.96 -8.55
C GLU A 105 -11.64 14.32 -8.57
N ALA A 106 -11.37 15.15 -9.56
CA ALA A 106 -12.03 16.43 -9.74
C ALA A 106 -13.51 16.20 -10.07
N VAL A 107 -14.41 16.74 -9.25
CA VAL A 107 -15.87 16.63 -9.46
C VAL A 107 -16.37 17.73 -10.40
N SER A 108 -15.67 18.87 -10.42
CA SER A 108 -15.94 19.98 -11.32
C SER A 108 -14.63 20.66 -11.71
N SER A 109 -14.66 21.43 -12.80
CA SER A 109 -13.48 22.17 -13.23
C SER A 109 -12.98 23.11 -12.13
N ASN A 110 -11.68 23.06 -11.85
CA ASN A 110 -11.05 23.83 -10.80
C ASN A 110 -9.57 24.10 -11.10
N SER A 111 -8.99 25.12 -10.46
CA SER A 111 -7.56 25.42 -10.55
C SER A 111 -7.10 26.09 -9.25
N GLY A 112 -5.90 25.73 -8.78
CA GLY A 112 -5.34 26.25 -7.54
C GLY A 112 -6.09 25.85 -6.26
N VAL A 113 -7.08 24.96 -6.37
CA VAL A 113 -7.83 24.41 -5.23
C VAL A 113 -7.15 23.15 -4.75
N TYR A 114 -6.59 23.20 -3.55
CA TYR A 114 -5.90 22.08 -2.91
C TYR A 114 -6.91 21.04 -2.39
N PRO A 115 -6.74 19.74 -2.69
CA PRO A 115 -7.45 18.65 -2.04
C PRO A 115 -6.57 18.15 -0.87
N PRO A 116 -6.88 18.32 0.43
CA PRO A 116 -8.09 18.82 1.10
C PRO A 116 -7.83 20.00 2.08
N GLU A 117 -8.88 20.69 2.56
CA GLU A 117 -8.84 21.40 3.85
C GLU A 117 -10.15 21.09 4.59
N ASP A 118 -10.11 20.14 5.54
CA ASP A 118 -11.02 20.19 6.69
C ASP A 118 -10.49 21.29 7.61
N ASP A 119 -11.08 22.49 7.51
CA ASP A 119 -10.76 23.61 8.39
C ASP A 119 -11.54 23.58 9.72
N GLY A 120 -12.25 22.48 10.01
CA GLY A 120 -13.08 22.33 11.20
C GLY A 120 -14.36 23.17 11.19
N THR A 121 -14.69 23.84 10.08
CA THR A 121 -15.86 24.74 9.98
C THR A 121 -16.67 24.57 8.70
N ASN A 122 -16.09 24.07 7.60
CA ASN A 122 -16.80 23.60 6.41
C ASN A 122 -15.91 22.69 5.56
N TRP A 123 -16.49 21.67 4.92
CA TRP A 123 -15.78 20.82 3.95
C TRP A 123 -15.71 21.56 2.60
N VAL A 124 -14.80 22.53 2.49
CA VAL A 124 -14.80 23.54 1.40
C VAL A 124 -14.32 23.00 0.04
N SER A 125 -13.92 21.73 -0.06
CA SER A 125 -13.43 21.13 -1.31
C SER A 125 -14.31 20.00 -1.88
N LEU A 126 -15.38 19.58 -1.21
CA LEU A 126 -16.18 18.41 -1.63
C LEU A 126 -16.91 18.61 -2.98
N ASP A 127 -17.16 19.87 -3.37
CA ASP A 127 -17.75 20.23 -4.67
C ASP A 127 -16.72 20.26 -5.81
N LYS A 128 -15.42 20.26 -5.47
CA LYS A 128 -14.29 20.30 -6.42
C LYS A 128 -13.56 18.98 -6.52
N TRP A 129 -13.40 18.27 -5.42
CA TRP A 129 -12.62 17.06 -5.31
C TRP A 129 -13.39 15.99 -4.54
N LYS A 130 -13.42 14.79 -5.11
CA LYS A 130 -13.88 13.57 -4.49
C LYS A 130 -12.66 12.82 -3.99
N ASP A 131 -12.60 12.57 -2.68
CA ASP A 131 -11.60 11.70 -2.07
C ASP A 131 -11.80 10.26 -2.58
N LEU A 132 -10.74 9.68 -3.15
CA LEU A 132 -10.68 8.28 -3.58
C LEU A 132 -10.00 7.38 -2.54
N GLY A 133 -9.40 7.97 -1.49
CA GLY A 133 -8.66 7.31 -0.43
C GLY A 133 -7.17 7.18 -0.72
N ALA A 134 -6.47 6.43 0.15
CA ALA A 134 -5.07 6.10 -0.03
C ALA A 134 -4.87 5.17 -1.23
N THR A 135 -3.73 5.30 -1.93
CA THR A 135 -3.36 4.33 -2.98
C THR A 135 -3.09 2.97 -2.35
N ASN A 136 -3.11 1.90 -3.14
CA ASN A 136 -3.07 0.54 -2.60
C ASN A 136 -1.89 0.27 -1.66
N ARG A 137 -0.68 0.73 -2.01
CA ARG A 137 0.50 0.70 -1.14
C ARG A 137 0.25 1.24 0.27
N TRP A 138 -0.56 2.29 0.37
CA TRP A 138 -0.77 3.05 1.60
C TRP A 138 -2.05 2.68 2.35
N LYS A 139 -2.93 1.86 1.77
CA LYS A 139 -4.18 1.41 2.42
C LYS A 139 -3.94 0.71 3.76
N MET A 140 -2.86 -0.06 3.91
CA MET A 140 -2.50 -0.69 5.19
C MET A 140 -2.10 0.31 6.30
N PHE A 141 -1.91 1.60 5.96
CA PHE A 141 -1.53 2.64 6.91
C PHE A 141 -2.60 3.73 7.08
N ASP A 142 -3.63 3.77 6.23
CA ASP A 142 -4.56 4.90 6.06
C ASP A 142 -5.51 5.20 7.24
N GLY A 143 -5.37 4.47 8.35
CA GLY A 143 -6.19 4.61 9.54
C GLY A 143 -7.63 4.09 9.38
N LYS A 144 -7.98 3.48 8.24
CA LYS A 144 -9.29 2.87 7.98
C LYS A 144 -9.18 1.35 8.10
N VAL A 145 -10.04 0.74 8.91
CA VAL A 145 -9.99 -0.71 9.18
C VAL A 145 -10.49 -1.55 7.99
N LEU A 146 -11.29 -0.96 7.10
CA LEU A 146 -11.97 -1.67 6.01
C LEU A 146 -11.21 -1.62 4.67
N THR A 147 -10.17 -0.80 4.55
CA THR A 147 -9.31 -0.77 3.36
C THR A 147 -8.16 -1.74 3.53
N GLN A 148 -7.70 -2.34 2.43
CA GLN A 148 -6.62 -3.32 2.43
C GLN A 148 -5.65 -3.05 1.29
N THR A 149 -4.36 -3.18 1.57
CA THR A 149 -3.33 -3.33 0.54
C THR A 149 -3.41 -4.74 0.00
N VAL A 150 -3.57 -4.89 -1.31
CA VAL A 150 -3.72 -6.18 -1.98
C VAL A 150 -2.52 -6.44 -2.89
N ASN A 151 -2.00 -7.67 -2.86
CA ASN A 151 -0.99 -8.17 -3.79
C ASN A 151 -1.24 -9.66 -4.03
N SER A 152 -0.93 -10.16 -5.23
CA SER A 152 -0.99 -11.60 -5.53
C SER A 152 0.14 -12.38 -4.87
N ASP A 153 1.31 -11.73 -4.74
CA ASP A 153 2.50 -12.30 -4.11
C ASP A 153 2.69 -11.76 -2.69
N THR A 154 3.76 -12.21 -2.02
CA THR A 154 4.14 -11.73 -0.69
C THR A 154 4.23 -10.20 -0.65
N ILE A 155 3.57 -9.60 0.34
CA ILE A 155 3.72 -8.18 0.67
C ILE A 155 4.91 -8.03 1.60
N GLU A 156 5.93 -7.30 1.16
CA GLU A 156 7.10 -6.96 1.95
C GLU A 156 7.06 -5.48 2.30
N VAL A 157 7.17 -5.19 3.59
CA VAL A 157 7.11 -3.83 4.14
C VAL A 157 8.17 -3.67 5.21
N VAL A 158 8.85 -2.53 5.20
CA VAL A 158 9.77 -2.13 6.25
C VAL A 158 9.33 -0.78 6.79
N VAL A 159 9.15 -0.68 8.10
CA VAL A 159 8.79 0.57 8.78
C VAL A 159 9.86 0.95 9.79
N ASP A 160 10.00 2.25 10.06
CA ASP A 160 10.73 2.72 11.23
C ASP A 160 10.02 2.17 12.48
N PHE A 161 10.80 1.47 13.30
CA PHE A 161 10.34 0.85 14.54
C PHE A 161 11.09 1.39 15.75
N SER A 162 11.79 2.51 15.59
CA SER A 162 12.56 3.14 16.66
C SER A 162 11.66 3.51 17.84
N TYR A 163 12.07 3.12 19.04
CA TYR A 163 11.40 3.29 20.32
C TYR A 163 10.05 2.57 20.45
N CYS A 164 9.75 1.63 19.55
CA CYS A 164 8.57 0.78 19.62
C CYS A 164 8.90 -0.58 20.25
N SER A 165 7.96 -1.15 21.01
CA SER A 165 8.11 -2.46 21.68
C SER A 165 7.01 -3.47 21.33
N SER A 166 6.06 -3.05 20.49
CA SER A 166 4.94 -3.88 20.05
C SER A 166 4.39 -3.38 18.72
N PHE A 167 3.74 -4.25 17.97
CA PHE A 167 3.01 -3.91 16.76
C PHE A 167 1.73 -4.74 16.67
N ALA A 168 0.77 -4.22 15.91
CA ALA A 168 -0.47 -4.91 15.60
C ALA A 168 -0.74 -4.82 14.09
N LEU A 169 -1.37 -5.86 13.56
CA LEU A 169 -1.85 -5.92 12.19
C LEU A 169 -3.32 -6.32 12.25
N PHE A 170 -4.15 -5.68 11.44
CA PHE A 170 -5.61 -5.85 11.47
C PHE A 170 -6.13 -6.14 10.08
N ASN A 171 -7.31 -6.78 10.02
CA ASN A 171 -8.00 -7.08 8.76
C ASN A 171 -7.08 -7.82 7.77
N LEU A 172 -6.44 -8.89 8.23
CA LEU A 172 -5.51 -9.71 7.45
C LEU A 172 -6.23 -10.83 6.71
N TYR A 173 -5.76 -11.09 5.49
CA TYR A 173 -6.10 -12.28 4.69
C TYR A 173 -4.81 -12.89 4.14
N THR A 174 -4.18 -13.75 4.93
CA THR A 174 -2.82 -14.26 4.72
C THR A 174 -2.67 -15.62 5.38
N ASP A 175 -1.76 -16.47 4.91
CA ASP A 175 -1.45 -17.76 5.56
C ASP A 175 -0.44 -17.60 6.69
N SER A 176 0.56 -16.76 6.46
CA SER A 176 1.66 -16.58 7.40
C SER A 176 2.30 -15.22 7.30
N ILE A 177 2.76 -14.74 8.44
CA ILE A 177 3.51 -13.49 8.56
C ILE A 177 4.86 -13.81 9.17
N ASN A 178 5.94 -13.48 8.46
CA ASN A 178 7.28 -13.45 9.03
C ASN A 178 7.60 -12.01 9.43
N TRP A 179 8.21 -11.81 10.59
CA TRP A 179 8.66 -10.50 11.03
C TRP A 179 10.08 -10.56 11.56
N GLU A 180 10.83 -9.50 11.28
CA GLU A 180 12.24 -9.36 11.61
C GLU A 180 12.49 -7.95 12.14
N LEU A 181 13.04 -7.85 13.35
CA LEU A 181 13.43 -6.60 14.00
C LEU A 181 14.94 -6.43 13.89
N TYR A 182 15.38 -5.34 13.28
CA TYR A 182 16.78 -4.99 13.11
C TYR A 182 17.18 -3.81 14.01
N ASP A 183 18.40 -3.85 14.55
CA ASP A 183 19.10 -2.66 15.06
C ASP A 183 19.81 -1.99 13.87
N GLY A 184 19.29 -0.84 13.45
CA GLY A 184 19.69 -0.15 12.21
C GLY A 184 18.88 -0.54 10.97
N ASP A 185 19.53 -0.44 9.81
CA ASP A 185 18.95 -0.67 8.48
C ASP A 185 18.66 -2.16 8.25
N TYR A 186 17.48 -2.51 7.72
CA TYR A 186 17.08 -3.91 7.48
C TYR A 186 18.03 -4.66 6.52
N GLN A 187 18.78 -3.95 5.67
CA GLN A 187 19.71 -4.58 4.73
C GLN A 187 21.09 -4.86 5.33
N ASN A 188 21.53 -4.06 6.32
CA ASN A 188 22.92 -4.03 6.79
C ASN A 188 23.08 -4.07 8.32
N GLY A 189 21.97 -3.93 9.05
CA GLY A 189 21.92 -3.90 10.51
C GLY A 189 21.86 -5.30 11.13
N ASP A 190 21.91 -5.32 12.46
CA ASP A 190 21.92 -6.57 13.22
C ASP A 190 20.49 -7.08 13.44
N LEU A 191 20.21 -8.34 13.08
CA LEU A 191 18.94 -8.97 13.38
C LEU A 191 18.84 -9.23 14.89
N VAL A 192 17.95 -8.50 15.56
CA VAL A 192 17.77 -8.53 17.01
C VAL A 192 16.79 -9.62 17.43
N LYS A 193 15.68 -9.72 16.71
CA LYS A 193 14.61 -10.68 16.99
C LYS A 193 13.82 -10.96 15.74
N SER A 194 13.35 -12.18 15.58
CA SER A 194 12.40 -12.53 14.53
C SER A 194 11.34 -13.46 15.07
N GLY A 195 10.26 -13.59 14.31
CA GLY A 195 9.23 -14.56 14.59
C GLY A 195 8.42 -14.85 13.35
N GLN A 196 7.66 -15.93 13.44
CA GLN A 196 6.73 -16.35 12.42
C GLN A 196 5.38 -16.57 13.07
N ILE A 197 4.33 -16.11 12.38
CA ILE A 197 2.95 -16.28 12.78
C ILE A 197 2.33 -17.16 11.71
N THR A 198 2.00 -18.38 12.11
CA THR A 198 1.27 -19.38 11.33
C THR A 198 -0.04 -19.71 12.02
N ASN A 199 -0.87 -20.57 11.42
CA ASN A 199 -2.17 -20.97 11.96
C ASN A 199 -3.09 -19.78 12.20
N LEU A 200 -3.28 -18.98 11.15
CA LEU A 200 -4.35 -18.00 11.10
C LEU A 200 -5.70 -18.69 10.87
N GLN A 201 -5.90 -19.95 11.26
CA GLN A 201 -7.20 -20.62 11.33
C GLN A 201 -7.58 -20.76 12.82
N GLU A 202 -8.87 -20.65 13.17
CA GLU A 202 -9.33 -20.98 14.51
C GLU A 202 -9.06 -22.46 14.84
N GLU A 203 -8.75 -22.75 16.11
CA GLU A 203 -8.47 -24.12 16.54
C GLU A 203 -9.72 -25.00 16.38
N VAL A 204 -9.58 -26.06 15.59
CA VAL A 204 -10.59 -27.12 15.47
C VAL A 204 -10.57 -27.99 16.73
N LYS A 205 -11.67 -28.00 17.50
CA LYS A 205 -11.72 -28.63 18.82
C LYS A 205 -12.08 -30.11 18.78
N ASP A 206 -12.79 -30.55 17.75
CA ASP A 206 -13.16 -31.95 17.59
C ASP A 206 -13.34 -32.38 16.12
N TRP A 207 -13.58 -33.68 15.95
CA TRP A 207 -13.76 -34.29 14.62
C TRP A 207 -14.96 -33.73 13.86
N TYR A 208 -16.01 -33.27 14.55
CA TYR A 208 -17.22 -32.77 13.90
C TYR A 208 -16.98 -31.36 13.39
N GLU A 209 -16.34 -30.50 14.19
CA GLU A 209 -15.89 -29.18 13.77
C GLU A 209 -14.95 -29.28 12.56
N TYR A 210 -14.01 -30.23 12.56
CA TYR A 210 -13.11 -30.46 11.42
C TYR A 210 -13.83 -30.71 10.09
N PHE A 211 -14.92 -31.46 10.10
CA PHE A 211 -15.63 -31.87 8.87
C PHE A 211 -16.76 -30.92 8.47
N TYR A 212 -17.32 -30.17 9.42
CA TYR A 212 -18.58 -29.46 9.22
C TYR A 212 -18.56 -27.97 9.60
N SER A 213 -17.48 -27.45 10.20
CA SER A 213 -17.36 -26.01 10.44
C SER A 213 -16.84 -25.26 9.22
N GLU A 214 -17.20 -23.98 9.13
CA GLU A 214 -16.55 -23.06 8.21
C GLU A 214 -15.12 -22.78 8.70
N ILE A 215 -14.19 -22.57 7.77
CA ILE A 215 -12.81 -22.20 8.10
C ILE A 215 -12.82 -20.72 8.49
N VAL A 216 -12.63 -20.42 9.77
CA VAL A 216 -12.52 -19.05 10.29
C VAL A 216 -11.06 -18.65 10.34
N LEU A 217 -10.68 -17.57 9.65
CA LEU A 217 -9.32 -17.04 9.69
C LEU A 217 -9.15 -16.02 10.83
N LYS A 218 -8.00 -16.05 11.51
CA LYS A 218 -7.58 -14.96 12.41
C LYS A 218 -7.19 -13.76 11.57
N GLN A 219 -7.95 -12.68 11.70
CA GLN A 219 -7.77 -11.46 10.92
C GLN A 219 -6.89 -10.43 11.62
N ASP A 220 -6.64 -10.60 12.92
CA ASP A 220 -5.87 -9.64 13.71
C ASP A 220 -4.71 -10.34 14.42
N VAL A 221 -3.58 -9.64 14.44
CA VAL A 221 -2.33 -10.11 15.03
C VAL A 221 -1.78 -9.03 15.94
N PHE A 222 -1.31 -9.43 17.12
CA PHE A 222 -0.61 -8.57 18.04
C PHE A 222 0.68 -9.23 18.52
N VAL A 223 1.79 -8.49 18.44
CA VAL A 223 3.10 -8.93 18.92
C VAL A 223 3.62 -7.90 19.91
N ASP A 224 4.01 -8.36 21.10
CA ASP A 224 4.57 -7.54 22.17
C ASP A 224 5.91 -8.08 22.67
N GLY A 225 6.47 -7.41 23.68
CA GLY A 225 7.73 -7.81 24.30
C GLY A 225 8.93 -7.72 23.35
N LEU A 226 8.88 -6.81 22.38
CA LEU A 226 10.04 -6.46 21.54
C LEU A 226 10.92 -5.45 22.28
N PRO A 227 12.26 -5.55 22.17
CA PRO A 227 13.15 -4.55 22.72
C PRO A 227 12.95 -3.21 22.01
N ALA A 228 12.78 -2.13 22.79
CA ALA A 228 12.70 -0.78 22.24
C ALA A 228 14.11 -0.24 21.98
N LEU A 229 14.45 -0.06 20.70
CA LEU A 229 15.76 0.38 20.23
C LEU A 229 15.69 1.81 19.70
N SER A 230 16.78 2.57 19.77
CA SER A 230 16.79 3.98 19.36
C SER A 230 16.83 4.20 17.84
N ASN A 231 17.27 3.19 17.09
CA ASN A 231 17.37 3.17 15.65
C ASN A 231 17.06 1.75 15.18
N SER A 232 15.81 1.46 14.85
CA SER A 232 15.42 0.10 14.45
C SER A 232 14.40 0.09 13.34
N GLN A 233 14.45 -0.95 12.53
CA GLN A 233 13.50 -1.19 11.46
C GLN A 233 12.80 -2.52 11.69
N LEU A 234 11.49 -2.53 11.47
CA LEU A 234 10.67 -3.75 11.48
C LEU A 234 10.37 -4.12 10.04
N ARG A 235 10.86 -5.27 9.62
CA ARG A 235 10.54 -5.90 8.33
C ARG A 235 9.42 -6.91 8.53
N LEU A 236 8.41 -6.80 7.68
CA LEU A 236 7.24 -7.67 7.64
C LEU A 236 7.18 -8.33 6.26
N LEU A 237 7.00 -9.65 6.24
CA LEU A 237 6.69 -10.42 5.05
C LEU A 237 5.34 -11.11 5.26
N ILE A 238 4.30 -10.59 4.62
CA ILE A 238 2.94 -11.10 4.66
C ILE A 238 2.75 -11.99 3.44
N ASN A 239 2.68 -13.30 3.64
CA ASN A 239 2.63 -14.27 2.55
C ASN A 239 1.18 -14.56 2.15
N PRO A 240 0.85 -14.63 0.86
CA PRO A 240 -0.52 -14.85 0.43
C PRO A 240 -1.09 -16.14 1.01
N ALA A 241 -2.41 -16.18 1.17
CA ALA A 241 -3.08 -17.44 1.47
C ALA A 241 -2.88 -18.37 0.27
N GLY A 242 -2.39 -19.60 0.48
CA GLY A 242 -2.25 -20.57 -0.59
C GLY A 242 -3.60 -20.77 -1.26
N ASP A 243 -3.61 -20.80 -2.60
CA ASP A 243 -4.81 -21.12 -3.36
C ASP A 243 -5.38 -22.44 -2.83
N SER A 244 -6.51 -22.34 -2.15
CA SER A 244 -7.25 -23.50 -1.67
C SER A 244 -7.81 -24.18 -2.91
N ALA A 245 -7.21 -25.31 -3.29
CA ALA A 245 -7.69 -26.21 -4.32
C ALA A 245 -9.10 -26.74 -4.03
#